data_AF-A0A2N5C8F6-F1
#
_entry.id   AF-A0A2N5C8F6-F1
#
_cell.length_a   1.000
_cell.length_b   1.000
_cell.length_c   1.000
_cell.angle_alpha   90.00
_cell.angle_beta   90.00
_cell.angle_gamma   90.00
#
_symmetry.space_group_name_H-M   'P 1'
#
loop_
_entity.id
_entity.type
_entity.pdbx_description
1 polymer ?
#
loop_
_entity_poly.entity_id
_entity_poly.type
_entity_poly.pdbx_seq_one_letter_code
_entity_poly.pdbx_strand_id
1 'polypeptide(L)'
;MTESTTFDAAQEATVVPEAASAPNPAPVADGATPTLLTHVTADQVADAIRHAGCAVNLVQEDGSARLHSASHGVGFQVLWGNRVSDGQFLDFTLSCPLRVEGGQFPDALLNEWHRSRRFARIASHGDFLVLEMDVMVTGGVTEAYLSVAMQVWIQMMGQFFLHLRNYRPSTPEDMPGDAGVDDAAGVEAAEGVEAVEAAEVIEAGATRA
;
A
#
# COMPACT_ATOMS: atom_id res chain seq x y z
N MET A 1 63.25 79.08 36.88
CA MET A 1 63.81 77.95 37.63
C MET A 1 62.67 77.04 38.04
N THR A 2 62.95 75.73 37.99
CA THR A 2 62.18 74.57 38.45
C THR A 2 60.92 74.14 37.69
N GLU A 3 61.09 72.96 37.08
CA GLU A 3 60.14 72.07 36.43
C GLU A 3 59.06 71.53 37.39
N SER A 4 57.90 71.17 36.85
CA SER A 4 57.06 70.11 37.42
C SER A 4 56.22 69.47 36.31
N THR A 5 56.62 68.25 35.97
CA THR A 5 55.92 67.28 35.15
C THR A 5 54.66 66.77 35.87
N THR A 6 53.52 66.68 35.18
CA THR A 6 52.45 65.73 35.51
C THR A 6 51.69 65.31 34.22
N PHE A 7 51.76 63.99 33.98
CA PHE A 7 50.97 63.09 33.12
C PHE A 7 49.45 63.38 33.14
N ASP A 8 48.56 62.87 32.29
CA ASP A 8 48.47 62.14 31.01
C ASP A 8 46.95 61.94 30.85
N ALA A 9 46.39 62.11 29.64
CA ALA A 9 45.21 61.38 29.14
C ALA A 9 44.72 62.01 27.83
N ALA A 10 45.38 61.67 26.72
CA ALA A 10 44.79 61.81 25.40
C ALA A 10 43.80 60.66 25.19
N GLN A 11 42.51 60.99 25.10
CA GLN A 11 41.45 60.05 24.75
C GLN A 11 41.52 59.79 23.23
N GLU A 12 42.08 58.65 22.84
CA GLU A 12 42.07 58.17 21.46
C GLU A 12 40.66 57.67 21.09
N ALA A 13 40.03 58.35 20.14
CA ALA A 13 38.77 57.96 19.55
C ALA A 13 38.98 56.74 18.64
N THR A 14 38.48 55.57 19.05
CA THR A 14 38.38 54.40 18.17
C THR A 14 37.28 54.62 17.13
N VAL A 15 37.69 54.78 15.87
CA VAL A 15 36.81 54.70 14.70
C VAL A 15 36.45 53.23 14.47
N VAL A 16 35.17 52.89 14.62
CA VAL A 16 34.63 51.57 14.22
C VAL A 16 34.43 51.59 12.70
N PRO A 17 34.93 50.61 11.93
CA PRO A 17 34.67 50.56 10.50
C PRO A 17 33.25 50.05 10.24
N GLU A 18 32.52 50.78 9.40
CA GLU A 18 31.22 50.39 8.84
C GLU A 18 31.39 49.08 8.05
N ALA A 19 30.82 47.99 8.58
CA ALA A 19 30.80 46.70 7.91
C ALA A 19 29.89 46.78 6.68
N ALA A 20 30.47 46.50 5.52
CA ALA A 20 29.79 46.42 4.24
C ALA A 20 28.54 45.53 4.32
N SER A 21 27.40 46.11 3.93
CA SER A 21 26.12 45.42 3.80
C SER A 21 26.25 44.28 2.79
N ALA A 22 26.13 43.04 3.29
CA ALA A 22 26.09 41.85 2.45
C ALA A 22 24.83 41.86 1.56
N PRO A 23 24.91 41.35 0.32
CA PRO A 23 23.75 41.28 -0.57
C PRO A 23 22.67 40.36 0.03
N ASN A 24 21.45 40.88 0.11
CA ASN A 24 20.24 40.15 0.51
C ASN A 24 20.12 38.84 -0.30
N PRO A 25 19.95 37.65 0.32
CA PRO A 25 19.72 36.45 -0.45
C PRO A 25 18.43 36.61 -1.26
N ALA A 26 18.52 36.34 -2.57
CA ALA A 26 17.37 36.25 -3.45
C ALA A 26 16.30 35.31 -2.87
N PRO A 27 15.00 35.54 -3.12
CA PRO A 27 13.95 34.65 -2.65
C PRO A 27 14.22 33.24 -3.19
N VAL A 28 14.47 32.31 -2.28
CA VAL A 28 14.48 30.88 -2.57
C VAL A 28 13.13 30.50 -3.17
N ALA A 29 13.16 29.88 -4.34
CA ALA A 29 11.98 29.45 -5.09
C ALA A 29 11.03 28.63 -4.21
N ASP A 30 9.72 28.84 -4.42
CA ASP A 30 8.60 28.35 -3.63
C ASP A 30 8.76 26.92 -3.11
N GLY A 31 8.81 26.80 -1.78
CA GLY A 31 8.56 25.56 -1.05
C GLY A 31 7.09 25.19 -1.13
N ALA A 32 6.62 24.73 -2.28
CA ALA A 32 5.26 24.24 -2.45
C ALA A 32 5.02 23.08 -1.47
N THR A 33 4.23 23.33 -0.42
CA THR A 33 3.81 22.30 0.51
C THR A 33 3.01 21.25 -0.25
N PRO A 34 3.33 19.95 -0.14
CA PRO A 34 2.61 18.92 -0.87
C PRO A 34 1.14 18.91 -0.44
N THR A 35 0.24 18.89 -1.43
CA THR A 35 -1.20 18.79 -1.19
C THR A 35 -1.51 17.49 -0.46
N LEU A 36 -2.28 17.59 0.64
CA LEU A 36 -2.73 16.45 1.41
C LEU A 36 -4.11 15.99 0.93
N LEU A 37 -4.20 14.72 0.56
CA LEU A 37 -5.41 13.97 0.30
C LEU A 37 -5.96 13.45 1.63
N THR A 38 -7.16 13.90 2.00
CA THR A 38 -7.88 13.42 3.18
C THR A 38 -8.95 12.37 2.82
N HIS A 39 -9.22 12.23 1.53
CA HIS A 39 -10.10 11.26 0.91
C HIS A 39 -9.58 11.00 -0.51
N VAL A 40 -10.05 9.92 -1.14
CA VAL A 40 -9.75 9.57 -2.53
C VAL A 40 -11.02 9.45 -3.36
N THR A 41 -10.90 9.76 -4.65
CA THR A 41 -11.92 9.49 -5.67
C THR A 41 -11.51 8.34 -6.58
N ALA A 42 -12.46 7.82 -7.35
CA ALA A 42 -12.18 6.80 -8.35
C ALA A 42 -11.14 7.23 -9.38
N ASP A 43 -11.16 8.49 -9.82
CA ASP A 43 -10.20 9.02 -10.78
C ASP A 43 -8.78 9.08 -10.19
N GLN A 44 -8.64 9.51 -8.94
CA GLN A 44 -7.33 9.58 -8.28
C GLN A 44 -6.70 8.19 -8.11
N VAL A 45 -7.50 7.18 -7.75
CA VAL A 45 -7.02 5.80 -7.65
C VAL A 45 -6.73 5.23 -9.05
N ALA A 46 -7.56 5.52 -10.05
CA ALA A 46 -7.32 5.11 -11.43
C ALA A 46 -6.01 5.69 -11.98
N ASP A 47 -5.73 6.97 -11.72
CA ASP A 47 -4.48 7.62 -12.09
C ASP A 47 -3.28 7.01 -11.38
N ALA A 48 -3.39 6.73 -10.07
CA ALA A 48 -2.33 6.03 -9.33
C ALA A 48 -2.03 4.64 -9.93
N ILE A 49 -3.06 3.89 -10.33
CA ILE A 49 -2.93 2.58 -11.00
C ILE A 49 -2.22 2.73 -12.36
N ARG A 50 -2.60 3.74 -13.16
CA ARG A 50 -1.94 4.04 -14.45
C ARG A 50 -0.48 4.42 -14.26
N HIS A 51 -0.18 5.24 -13.25
CA HIS A 51 1.19 5.62 -12.90
C HIS A 51 2.05 4.44 -12.45
N ALA A 52 1.44 3.41 -11.86
CA ALA A 52 2.10 2.14 -11.55
C ALA A 52 2.30 1.22 -12.78
N GLY A 53 1.91 1.68 -13.98
CA GLY A 53 2.15 0.98 -15.25
C GLY A 53 1.04 -0.01 -15.63
N CYS A 54 -0.11 0.03 -14.97
CA CYS A 54 -1.22 -0.86 -15.27
C CYS A 54 -2.29 -0.16 -16.12
N ALA A 55 -2.96 -0.91 -17.00
CA ALA A 55 -4.19 -0.44 -17.63
C ALA A 55 -5.32 -0.44 -16.59
N VAL A 56 -6.24 0.52 -16.65
CA VAL A 56 -7.39 0.58 -15.74
C VAL A 56 -8.66 0.83 -16.53
N ASN A 57 -9.70 0.07 -16.19
CA ASN A 57 -11.06 0.26 -16.66
C ASN A 57 -11.90 0.81 -15.52
N LEU A 58 -12.46 2.00 -15.72
CA LEU A 58 -13.38 2.65 -14.78
C LEU A 58 -14.79 2.53 -15.37
N VAL A 59 -15.66 1.80 -14.66
CA VAL A 59 -17.05 1.59 -15.05
C VAL A 59 -17.95 2.21 -13.98
N GLN A 60 -18.90 3.04 -14.39
CA GLN A 60 -19.94 3.52 -13.49
C GLN A 60 -21.13 2.57 -13.55
N GLU A 61 -21.49 1.97 -12.42
CA GLU A 61 -22.64 1.07 -12.30
C GLU A 61 -23.44 1.39 -11.04
N ASP A 62 -24.76 1.51 -11.17
CA ASP A 62 -25.68 1.80 -10.05
C ASP A 62 -25.26 3.00 -9.19
N GLY A 63 -24.67 4.02 -9.83
CA GLY A 63 -24.19 5.23 -9.16
C GLY A 63 -22.88 5.06 -8.37
N SER A 64 -22.17 3.94 -8.54
CA SER A 64 -20.86 3.70 -7.94
C SER A 64 -19.81 3.35 -9.01
N ALA A 65 -18.60 3.91 -8.85
CA ALA A 65 -17.49 3.58 -9.72
C ALA A 65 -16.96 2.19 -9.37
N ARG A 66 -16.66 1.36 -10.37
CA ARG A 66 -15.87 0.14 -10.23
C ARG A 66 -14.57 0.31 -11.01
N LEU A 67 -13.46 -0.04 -10.40
CA LEU A 67 -12.16 -0.05 -11.05
C LEU A 67 -11.68 -1.49 -11.19
N HIS A 68 -11.40 -1.87 -12.42
CA HIS A 68 -10.73 -3.13 -12.76
C HIS A 68 -9.41 -2.84 -13.45
N SER A 69 -8.40 -3.61 -13.10
CA SER A 69 -7.07 -3.52 -13.69
C SER A 69 -6.47 -4.92 -13.78
N ALA A 70 -5.30 -5.04 -14.38
CA ALA A 70 -4.58 -6.29 -14.43
C ALA A 70 -3.08 -6.05 -14.29
N SER A 71 -2.42 -6.97 -13.59
CA SER A 71 -0.97 -7.01 -13.47
C SER A 71 -0.51 -8.47 -13.49
N HIS A 72 0.67 -8.73 -14.06
CA HIS A 72 1.21 -10.08 -14.23
C HIS A 72 0.25 -11.05 -14.98
N GLY A 73 -0.63 -10.50 -15.83
CA GLY A 73 -1.64 -11.27 -16.56
C GLY A 73 -2.87 -11.65 -15.74
N VAL A 74 -3.00 -11.15 -14.51
CA VAL A 74 -4.12 -11.45 -13.61
C VAL A 74 -4.88 -10.17 -13.24
N GLY A 75 -6.21 -10.25 -13.27
CA GLY A 75 -7.09 -9.15 -12.92
C GLY A 75 -7.11 -8.86 -11.41
N PHE A 76 -7.24 -7.59 -11.07
CA PHE A 76 -7.57 -7.14 -9.72
C PHE A 76 -8.58 -5.99 -9.79
N GLN A 77 -9.28 -5.77 -8.68
CA GLN A 77 -10.30 -4.74 -8.56
C GLN A 77 -10.07 -3.87 -7.32
N VAL A 78 -10.68 -2.69 -7.33
CA VAL A 78 -10.75 -1.83 -6.16
C VAL A 78 -12.11 -2.01 -5.48
N LEU A 79 -12.08 -2.39 -4.21
CA LEU A 79 -13.23 -2.43 -3.34
C LEU A 79 -13.23 -1.17 -2.48
N TRP A 80 -14.25 -0.32 -2.65
CA TRP A 80 -14.35 0.92 -1.90
C TRP A 80 -14.71 0.68 -0.44
N GLY A 81 -13.99 1.35 0.46
CA GLY A 81 -14.22 1.28 1.90
C GLY A 81 -15.11 2.41 2.40
N ASN A 82 -14.68 3.10 3.46
CA ASN A 82 -15.51 4.07 4.15
C ASN A 82 -15.78 5.32 3.30
N ARG A 83 -17.05 5.57 2.96
CA ARG A 83 -17.48 6.72 2.16
C ARG A 83 -17.67 7.96 3.04
N VAL A 84 -17.14 9.11 2.60
CA VAL A 84 -17.31 10.42 3.27
C VAL A 84 -18.43 11.23 2.62
N SER A 85 -18.44 11.23 1.29
CA SER A 85 -19.45 11.89 0.47
C SER A 85 -19.56 11.14 -0.86
N ASP A 86 -20.40 11.62 -1.78
CA ASP A 86 -20.54 10.94 -3.05
C ASP A 86 -19.22 10.91 -3.85
N GLY A 87 -18.79 9.71 -4.24
CA GLY A 87 -17.51 9.49 -4.93
C GLY A 87 -16.24 9.72 -4.11
N GLN A 88 -16.34 9.93 -2.78
CA GLN A 88 -15.19 10.19 -1.90
C GLN A 88 -15.05 9.15 -0.80
N PHE A 89 -13.88 8.54 -0.67
CA PHE A 89 -13.61 7.43 0.24
C PHE A 89 -12.36 7.68 1.12
N LEU A 90 -12.37 7.18 2.35
CA LEU A 90 -11.26 7.26 3.30
C LEU A 90 -10.25 6.12 3.15
N ASP A 91 -10.67 5.03 2.51
CA ASP A 91 -9.89 3.83 2.31
C ASP A 91 -10.51 2.99 1.19
N PHE A 92 -9.72 2.05 0.70
CA PHE A 92 -10.13 1.06 -0.28
C PHE A 92 -9.23 -0.18 -0.16
N THR A 93 -9.71 -1.30 -0.65
CA THR A 93 -8.97 -2.56 -0.72
C THR A 93 -8.69 -2.91 -2.17
N LEU A 94 -7.43 -3.19 -2.47
CA LEU A 94 -7.04 -3.83 -3.72
C LEU A 94 -7.25 -5.32 -3.58
N SER A 95 -8.03 -5.93 -4.46
CA SER A 95 -8.44 -7.34 -4.35
C SER A 95 -8.15 -8.10 -5.64
N CYS A 96 -7.41 -9.20 -5.53
CA CYS A 96 -7.06 -10.10 -6.63
C CYS A 96 -7.62 -11.50 -6.31
N PRO A 97 -8.84 -11.82 -6.77
CA PRO A 97 -9.40 -13.15 -6.63
C PRO A 97 -8.80 -14.11 -7.65
N LEU A 98 -8.36 -15.27 -7.19
CA LEU A 98 -7.89 -16.39 -8.01
C LEU A 98 -8.78 -17.59 -7.78
N ARG A 99 -9.27 -18.19 -8.86
CA ARG A 99 -9.96 -19.48 -8.76
C ARG A 99 -8.95 -20.60 -8.60
N VAL A 100 -9.21 -21.48 -7.65
CA VAL A 100 -8.39 -22.66 -7.36
C VAL A 100 -9.01 -23.84 -8.08
N GLU A 101 -8.23 -24.49 -8.94
CA GLU A 101 -8.63 -25.75 -9.59
C GLU A 101 -8.03 -26.93 -8.84
N GLY A 102 -8.82 -27.98 -8.59
CA GLY A 102 -8.30 -29.25 -8.07
C GLY A 102 -8.27 -29.37 -6.53
N GLY A 103 -8.95 -28.50 -5.79
CA GLY A 103 -9.18 -28.66 -4.35
C GLY A 103 -8.81 -27.43 -3.53
N GLN A 104 -8.73 -27.60 -2.21
CA GLN A 104 -8.43 -26.52 -1.27
C GLN A 104 -6.91 -26.33 -1.12
N PHE A 105 -6.47 -25.07 -1.01
CA PHE A 105 -5.07 -24.78 -0.71
C PHE A 105 -4.73 -25.14 0.74
N PRO A 106 -3.55 -25.72 1.01
CA PRO A 106 -3.16 -26.07 2.38
C PRO A 106 -2.96 -24.83 3.25
N ASP A 107 -3.54 -24.84 4.46
CA ASP A 107 -3.45 -23.73 5.42
C ASP A 107 -2.01 -23.33 5.75
N ALA A 108 -1.07 -24.30 5.73
CA ALA A 108 0.35 -24.05 5.96
C ALA A 108 0.93 -23.00 4.98
N LEU A 109 0.51 -23.05 3.71
CA LEU A 109 0.95 -22.09 2.68
C LEU A 109 0.47 -20.67 2.99
N LEU A 110 -0.78 -20.55 3.45
CA LEU A 110 -1.41 -19.27 3.80
C LEU A 110 -0.75 -18.68 5.05
N ASN A 111 -0.54 -19.51 6.07
CA ASN A 111 0.12 -19.11 7.31
C ASN A 111 1.57 -18.65 7.08
N GLU A 112 2.30 -19.29 6.16
CA GLU A 112 3.65 -18.84 5.79
C GLU A 112 3.63 -17.47 5.12
N TRP A 113 2.65 -17.23 4.23
CA TRP A 113 2.47 -15.92 3.60
C TRP A 113 2.21 -14.84 4.64
N HIS A 114 1.22 -15.03 5.52
CA HIS A 114 0.88 -14.03 6.54
C HIS A 114 2.02 -13.79 7.55
N ARG A 115 2.85 -14.81 7.83
CA ARG A 115 4.03 -14.63 8.71
C ARG A 115 5.12 -13.79 8.05
N SER A 116 5.31 -13.93 6.74
CA SER A 116 6.39 -13.26 6.00
C SER A 116 6.00 -11.90 5.43
N ARG A 117 4.70 -11.59 5.31
CA ARG A 117 4.19 -10.38 4.66
C ARG A 117 3.30 -9.57 5.59
N ARG A 118 3.51 -8.26 5.60
CA ARG A 118 2.72 -7.31 6.43
C ARG A 118 1.72 -6.48 5.65
N PHE A 119 1.89 -6.40 4.33
CA PHE A 119 1.16 -5.46 3.48
C PHE A 119 0.09 -6.12 2.62
N ALA A 120 0.01 -7.45 2.57
CA ALA A 120 -1.04 -8.13 1.84
C ALA A 120 -1.48 -9.37 2.59
N ARG A 121 -2.79 -9.56 2.67
CA ARG A 121 -3.44 -10.70 3.29
C ARG A 121 -4.01 -11.61 2.22
N ILE A 122 -4.01 -12.90 2.49
CA ILE A 122 -4.77 -13.88 1.71
C ILE A 122 -6.02 -14.27 2.50
N ALA A 123 -7.17 -14.30 1.82
CA ALA A 123 -8.42 -14.88 2.30
C ALA A 123 -8.85 -16.04 1.39
N SER A 124 -9.43 -17.08 1.97
CA SER A 124 -10.02 -18.20 1.23
C SER A 124 -11.54 -18.08 1.28
N HIS A 125 -12.20 -18.11 0.13
CA HIS A 125 -13.66 -18.08 0.02
C HIS A 125 -14.13 -19.12 -0.98
N GLY A 126 -14.59 -20.28 -0.48
CA GLY A 126 -14.95 -21.42 -1.32
C GLY A 126 -13.76 -21.84 -2.21
N ASP A 127 -13.96 -21.81 -3.52
CA ASP A 127 -12.94 -22.15 -4.52
C ASP A 127 -12.05 -20.95 -4.89
N PHE A 128 -12.14 -19.82 -4.18
CA PHE A 128 -11.34 -18.64 -4.43
C PHE A 128 -10.29 -18.42 -3.37
N LEU A 129 -9.10 -18.04 -3.83
CA LEU A 129 -8.04 -17.48 -3.04
C LEU A 129 -7.91 -16.01 -3.39
N VAL A 130 -8.12 -15.13 -2.43
CA VAL A 130 -8.15 -13.68 -2.65
C VAL A 130 -6.95 -13.05 -1.98
N LEU A 131 -6.06 -12.47 -2.78
CA LEU A 131 -5.01 -11.60 -2.27
C LEU A 131 -5.57 -10.19 -2.10
N GLU A 132 -5.38 -9.59 -0.94
CA GLU A 132 -5.91 -8.28 -0.61
C GLU A 132 -4.87 -7.38 0.03
N MET A 133 -4.95 -6.08 -0.27
CA MET A 133 -4.20 -5.05 0.43
C MET A 133 -5.10 -3.84 0.69
N ASP A 134 -5.21 -3.46 1.96
CA ASP A 134 -5.95 -2.28 2.39
C ASP A 134 -5.08 -1.02 2.26
N VAL A 135 -5.67 0.06 1.76
CA VAL A 135 -5.03 1.38 1.63
C VAL A 135 -5.92 2.42 2.32
N MET A 136 -5.37 3.15 3.29
CA MET A 136 -6.09 4.16 4.05
C MET A 136 -5.45 5.52 3.86
N VAL A 137 -6.26 6.54 3.60
CA VAL A 137 -5.83 7.93 3.39
C VAL A 137 -6.26 8.89 4.50
N THR A 138 -7.01 8.38 5.47
CA THR A 138 -7.44 9.13 6.66
C THR A 138 -6.25 9.78 7.37
N GLY A 139 -6.39 11.04 7.76
CA GLY A 139 -5.33 11.81 8.43
C GLY A 139 -4.43 12.61 7.49
N GLY A 140 -4.61 12.48 6.18
CA GLY A 140 -3.86 13.26 5.19
C GLY A 140 -2.64 12.51 4.67
N VAL A 141 -2.66 12.16 3.39
CA VAL A 141 -1.53 11.55 2.67
C VAL A 141 -1.20 12.36 1.43
N THR A 142 -0.03 12.17 0.83
CA THR A 142 0.29 12.82 -0.45
C THR A 142 -0.07 11.92 -1.63
N GLU A 143 -0.15 12.46 -2.85
CA GLU A 143 -0.30 11.64 -4.06
C GLU A 143 0.86 10.63 -4.25
N ALA A 144 2.05 11.00 -3.77
CA ALA A 144 3.20 10.10 -3.76
C ALA A 144 2.94 8.86 -2.89
N TYR A 145 2.20 8.98 -1.78
CA TYR A 145 1.78 7.82 -0.98
C TYR A 145 0.92 6.85 -1.79
N LEU A 146 -0.08 7.34 -2.54
CA LEU A 146 -0.92 6.49 -3.39
C LEU A 146 -0.09 5.78 -4.45
N SER A 147 0.84 6.51 -5.07
CA SER A 147 1.75 5.94 -6.07
C SER A 147 2.61 4.81 -5.48
N VAL A 148 3.16 5.02 -4.28
CA VAL A 148 3.93 3.99 -3.57
C VAL A 148 3.04 2.81 -3.16
N ALA A 149 1.82 3.06 -2.68
CA ALA A 149 0.86 2.01 -2.37
C ALA A 149 0.60 1.13 -3.60
N MET A 150 0.37 1.71 -4.77
CA MET A 150 0.18 0.94 -6.01
C MET A 150 1.45 0.14 -6.37
N GLN A 151 2.65 0.70 -6.22
CA GLN A 151 3.89 -0.05 -6.45
C GLN A 151 4.04 -1.23 -5.50
N VAL A 152 3.75 -1.05 -4.21
CA VAL A 152 3.75 -2.13 -3.21
C VAL A 152 2.75 -3.20 -3.60
N TRP A 153 1.56 -2.84 -4.05
CA TRP A 153 0.55 -3.79 -4.55
C TRP A 153 1.09 -4.65 -5.69
N ILE A 154 1.64 -4.03 -6.74
CA ILE A 154 2.20 -4.74 -7.90
C ILE A 154 3.33 -5.67 -7.48
N GLN A 155 4.18 -5.24 -6.55
CA GLN A 155 5.23 -6.10 -5.99
C GLN A 155 4.64 -7.27 -5.19
N MET A 156 3.61 -7.05 -4.36
CA MET A 156 2.95 -8.11 -3.59
C MET A 156 2.29 -9.14 -4.49
N MET A 157 1.63 -8.73 -5.58
CA MET A 157 1.11 -9.66 -6.59
C MET A 157 2.22 -10.54 -7.18
N GLY A 158 3.34 -9.95 -7.62
CA GLY A 158 4.45 -10.71 -8.17
C GLY A 158 5.05 -11.70 -7.16
N GLN A 159 5.22 -11.28 -5.90
CA GLN A 159 5.69 -12.15 -4.82
C GLN A 159 4.71 -13.27 -4.51
N PHE A 160 3.40 -12.99 -4.55
CA PHE A 160 2.36 -13.97 -4.32
C PHE A 160 2.38 -15.07 -5.39
N PHE A 161 2.45 -14.71 -6.66
CA PHE A 161 2.54 -15.70 -7.74
C PHE A 161 3.82 -16.54 -7.67
N LEU A 162 4.95 -15.93 -7.28
CA LEU A 162 6.18 -16.69 -7.03
C LEU A 162 6.03 -17.65 -5.84
N HIS A 163 5.36 -17.22 -4.77
CA HIS A 163 5.07 -18.06 -3.60
C HIS A 163 4.24 -19.27 -3.99
N LEU A 164 3.13 -19.06 -4.71
CA LEU A 164 2.28 -20.13 -5.22
C LEU A 164 3.03 -21.09 -6.15
N ARG A 165 3.86 -20.58 -7.07
CA ARG A 165 4.61 -21.41 -8.02
C ARG A 165 5.69 -22.26 -7.36
N ASN A 166 6.32 -21.73 -6.32
CA ASN A 166 7.39 -22.42 -5.60
C ASN A 166 6.85 -23.40 -4.55
N TYR A 167 5.56 -23.34 -4.23
CA TYR A 167 4.93 -24.28 -3.33
C TYR A 167 5.03 -25.69 -3.89
N ARG A 168 5.62 -26.57 -3.08
CA ARG A 168 5.59 -28.01 -3.30
C ARG A 168 4.91 -28.62 -2.08
N PRO A 169 3.79 -29.34 -2.23
CA PRO A 169 3.22 -30.06 -1.12
C PRO A 169 4.29 -31.03 -0.61
N SER A 170 4.59 -30.97 0.69
CA SER A 170 5.47 -31.96 1.31
C SER A 170 4.85 -33.33 1.11
N THR A 171 5.53 -34.21 0.38
CA THR A 171 5.12 -35.60 0.26
C THR A 171 5.28 -36.21 1.66
N PRO A 172 4.36 -37.07 2.14
CA PRO A 172 4.51 -37.74 3.44
C PRO A 172 5.84 -38.51 3.60
N GLU A 173 6.56 -38.79 2.51
CA GLU A 173 7.88 -39.41 2.48
C GLU A 173 9.02 -38.51 2.99
N ASP A 174 8.81 -37.18 3.08
CA ASP A 174 9.79 -36.23 3.62
C ASP A 174 9.66 -36.05 5.15
N MET A 175 8.71 -36.73 5.81
CA MET A 175 8.68 -36.81 7.27
C MET A 175 9.66 -37.88 7.75
N PRO A 176 10.71 -37.53 8.52
CA PRO A 176 11.39 -38.55 9.33
C PRO A 176 10.34 -39.17 10.26
N GLY A 177 10.13 -40.47 10.10
CA GLY A 177 9.10 -41.21 10.82
C GLY A 177 9.22 -41.02 12.34
N ASP A 178 8.30 -40.25 12.90
CA ASP A 178 8.09 -40.18 14.33
C ASP A 178 7.06 -41.26 14.69
N ALA A 179 7.51 -42.19 15.49
CA ALA A 179 6.75 -43.33 15.93
C ALA A 179 5.83 -42.93 17.08
N GLY A 180 4.52 -42.97 16.82
CA GLY A 180 3.46 -43.27 17.78
C GLY A 180 3.21 -42.26 18.90
N VAL A 181 1.95 -41.83 19.05
CA VAL A 181 1.13 -42.01 20.26
C VAL A 181 -0.33 -41.74 19.87
N ASP A 182 -1.18 -42.76 20.04
CA ASP A 182 -2.63 -42.65 20.12
C ASP A 182 -3.04 -41.76 21.32
N ASP A 183 -3.99 -40.84 21.16
CA ASP A 183 -5.30 -40.92 21.83
C ASP A 183 -6.21 -39.74 21.49
N ALA A 184 -7.51 -40.01 21.55
CA ALA A 184 -8.62 -39.20 21.10
C ALA A 184 -9.07 -38.08 22.07
N ALA A 185 -9.74 -37.08 21.49
CA ALA A 185 -10.87 -36.27 22.00
C ALA A 185 -10.74 -34.84 21.44
N GLY A 186 -11.60 -34.32 20.56
CA GLY A 186 -13.06 -34.42 20.58
C GLY A 186 -13.64 -33.22 21.33
N VAL A 187 -13.65 -32.03 20.73
CA VAL A 187 -14.54 -30.92 21.14
C VAL A 187 -15.07 -30.21 19.90
N GLU A 188 -16.39 -30.11 19.88
CA GLU A 188 -17.26 -29.68 18.81
C GLU A 188 -17.22 -28.19 18.48
N ALA A 189 -17.77 -27.93 17.29
CA ALA A 189 -17.93 -26.68 16.58
C ALA A 189 -18.77 -25.62 17.31
N ALA A 190 -18.44 -24.36 17.01
CA ALA A 190 -19.32 -23.21 17.21
C ALA A 190 -19.70 -22.63 15.84
N GLU A 191 -21.00 -22.30 15.74
CA GLU A 191 -21.78 -21.85 14.61
C GLU A 191 -21.30 -20.59 13.87
N GLY A 192 -21.67 -20.53 12.58
CA GLY A 192 -22.46 -19.44 12.01
C GLY A 192 -21.76 -18.11 11.72
N VAL A 193 -21.75 -17.70 10.45
CA VAL A 193 -22.65 -16.64 9.90
C VAL A 193 -22.24 -16.36 8.46
N GLU A 194 -23.27 -16.21 7.62
CA GLU A 194 -23.25 -15.87 6.20
C GLU A 194 -22.33 -14.71 5.82
N ALA A 195 -21.64 -14.85 4.69
CA ALA A 195 -21.19 -13.72 3.88
C ALA A 195 -21.66 -13.95 2.45
N VAL A 196 -22.43 -12.96 1.99
CA VAL A 196 -23.22 -12.88 0.76
C VAL A 196 -22.32 -12.81 -0.48
N GLU A 197 -22.76 -13.49 -1.54
CA GLU A 197 -22.18 -13.52 -2.88
C GLU A 197 -22.00 -12.13 -3.50
N ALA A 198 -20.84 -11.93 -4.15
CA ALA A 198 -20.75 -11.24 -5.44
C ALA A 198 -19.38 -11.55 -6.08
N ALA A 199 -19.28 -12.66 -6.80
CA ALA A 199 -18.20 -12.92 -7.75
C ALA A 199 -18.79 -12.96 -9.16
N GLU A 200 -18.86 -11.80 -9.81
CA GLU A 200 -19.18 -11.74 -11.24
C GLU A 200 -17.92 -12.09 -12.05
N VAL A 201 -18.03 -13.19 -12.78
CA VAL A 201 -17.01 -13.71 -13.68
C VAL A 201 -16.91 -12.80 -14.91
N ILE A 202 -15.84 -12.01 -15.03
CA ILE A 202 -15.52 -11.33 -16.28
C ILE A 202 -14.72 -12.28 -17.17
N GLU A 203 -15.44 -13.02 -18.02
CA GLU A 203 -14.89 -13.77 -19.15
C GLU A 203 -14.19 -12.80 -20.13
N ALA A 204 -12.87 -12.88 -20.23
CA ALA A 204 -12.10 -12.16 -21.24
C ALA A 204 -12.29 -12.83 -22.61
N GLY A 205 -13.35 -12.43 -23.32
CA GLY A 205 -13.59 -12.81 -24.71
C GLY A 205 -12.61 -12.13 -25.67
N ALA A 206 -11.48 -12.78 -25.93
CA ALA A 206 -10.62 -12.46 -27.07
C ALA A 206 -11.27 -12.99 -28.36
N THR A 207 -11.95 -12.13 -29.12
CA THR A 207 -12.41 -12.50 -30.47
C THR A 207 -11.36 -12.11 -31.50
N ARG A 208 -10.72 -13.14 -32.06
CA ARG A 208 -9.90 -13.10 -33.26
C ARG A 208 -10.77 -13.57 -34.43
N ALA A 209 -11.04 -12.71 -35.40
CA ALA A 209 -11.33 -13.04 -36.80
C ALA A 209 -11.20 -11.78 -37.66
#